data_AF-A0A925M5M0-F1
#
_entry.id   AF-A0A925M5M0-F1
#
_cell.length_a   1.000
_cell.length_b   1.000
_cell.length_c   1.000
_cell.angle_alpha   90.00
_cell.angle_beta   90.00
_cell.angle_gamma   90.00
#
_symmetry.space_group_name_H-M   'P 1'
#
loop_
_entity.id
_entity.type
_entity.pdbx_description
1 polymer ?
#
loop_
_entity_poly.entity_id
_entity_poly.type
_entity_poly.pdbx_seq_one_letter_code
_entity_poly.pdbx_strand_id
1 'polypeptide(L)'
;MHSCFEQNGTDPIMTHALTQNQLAQLQDCFALARNPTEQDAARQALSTLLSDIELNATTAAVIDALWNELLTARRSTAFWEQISDAEKEMGDRLTQDNIRLQQNYLRLMQEQ
;
A
#
# COMPACT_ATOMS: atom_id res chain seq x y z
N MET A 1 -44.72 46.96 -4.66
CA MET A 1 -44.64 45.55 -4.19
C MET A 1 -43.76 44.82 -5.21
N HIS A 2 -42.43 44.90 -5.11
CA HIS A 2 -41.55 44.09 -4.26
C HIS A 2 -41.73 42.57 -4.46
N SER A 3 -40.85 42.03 -5.32
CA SER A 3 -40.11 40.76 -5.24
C SER A 3 -40.82 39.44 -4.89
N CYS A 4 -40.78 38.49 -5.84
CA CYS A 4 -40.49 37.07 -5.61
C CYS A 4 -39.52 36.67 -6.75
N PHE A 5 -38.22 36.90 -6.60
CA PHE A 5 -37.23 35.99 -6.01
C PHE A 5 -37.04 34.69 -6.82
N GLU A 6 -36.06 34.77 -7.72
CA GLU A 6 -35.09 33.75 -8.11
C GLU A 6 -35.59 32.31 -8.27
N GLN A 7 -35.83 31.92 -9.53
CA GLN A 7 -35.70 30.53 -9.97
C GLN A 7 -34.23 30.13 -9.81
N ASN A 8 -33.89 29.65 -8.61
CA ASN A 8 -32.63 28.95 -8.35
C ASN A 8 -32.56 27.77 -9.31
N GLY A 9 -31.63 27.87 -10.27
CA GLY A 9 -31.16 26.74 -11.04
C GLY A 9 -30.71 25.66 -10.08
N THR A 10 -31.51 24.62 -9.99
CA THR A 10 -31.08 23.35 -9.43
C THR A 10 -30.19 22.73 -10.49
N ASP A 11 -28.94 23.16 -10.52
CA ASP A 11 -27.88 22.36 -11.12
C ASP A 11 -27.98 20.97 -10.48
N PRO A 12 -28.19 19.90 -11.26
CA PRO A 12 -28.15 18.57 -10.70
C PRO A 12 -26.74 18.40 -10.13
N ILE A 13 -26.64 18.16 -8.82
CA ILE A 13 -25.44 17.58 -8.25
C ILE A 13 -25.27 16.24 -8.97
N MET A 14 -24.44 16.22 -10.01
CA MET A 14 -23.98 15.02 -10.69
C MET A 14 -23.05 14.29 -9.72
N THR A 15 -23.62 13.70 -8.68
CA THR A 15 -22.98 12.63 -7.91
C THR A 15 -22.78 11.49 -8.90
N HIS A 16 -21.64 11.47 -9.57
CA HIS A 16 -21.20 10.35 -10.39
C HIS A 16 -21.05 9.15 -9.46
N ALA A 17 -22.12 8.35 -9.37
CA ALA A 17 -22.07 7.08 -8.68
C ALA A 17 -21.12 6.17 -9.46
N LEU A 18 -20.05 5.71 -8.79
CA LEU A 18 -19.17 4.69 -9.35
C LEU A 18 -20.02 3.50 -9.76
N THR A 19 -19.86 3.07 -11.00
CA THR A 19 -20.50 1.85 -11.48
C THR A 19 -19.91 0.64 -10.76
N GLN A 20 -20.67 -0.45 -10.69
CA GLN A 20 -20.20 -1.69 -10.08
C GLN A 20 -18.92 -2.24 -10.77
N ASN A 21 -18.75 -1.94 -12.06
CA ASN A 21 -17.55 -2.29 -12.81
C ASN A 21 -16.33 -1.44 -12.39
N GLN A 22 -16.51 -0.14 -12.22
CA GLN A 22 -15.44 0.76 -11.72
C GLN A 22 -15.02 0.41 -10.28
N LEU A 23 -15.96 -0.04 -9.45
CA LEU A 23 -15.63 -0.54 -8.11
C LEU A 23 -14.80 -1.82 -8.16
N ALA A 24 -15.12 -2.76 -9.06
CA ALA A 24 -14.34 -3.98 -9.25
C ALA A 24 -12.92 -3.65 -9.76
N GLN A 25 -12.80 -2.76 -10.75
CA GLN A 25 -11.51 -2.28 -11.25
C GLN A 25 -10.66 -1.60 -10.17
N LEU A 26 -11.27 -0.84 -9.27
CA LEU A 26 -10.58 -0.25 -8.13
C LEU A 26 -10.06 -1.32 -7.15
N GLN A 27 -10.85 -2.37 -6.91
CA GLN A 27 -10.42 -3.50 -6.07
C GLN A 27 -9.22 -4.23 -6.69
N ASP A 28 -9.21 -4.41 -8.01
CA ASP A 28 -8.07 -4.98 -8.73
C ASP A 28 -6.82 -4.09 -8.61
N CYS A 29 -6.98 -2.76 -8.72
CA CYS A 29 -5.88 -1.81 -8.47
C CYS A 29 -5.30 -1.99 -7.06
N PHE A 30 -6.15 -2.17 -6.04
CA PHE A 30 -5.68 -2.42 -4.68
C PHE A 30 -5.02 -3.78 -4.50
N ALA A 31 -5.44 -4.80 -5.24
CA ALA A 31 -4.82 -6.12 -5.23
C ALA A 31 -3.40 -6.04 -5.82
N LEU A 32 -3.23 -5.38 -6.97
CA LEU A 32 -1.92 -5.12 -7.58
C LEU A 32 -1.02 -4.33 -6.64
N ALA A 33 -1.56 -3.28 -6.02
CA ALA A 33 -0.80 -2.45 -5.07
C ALA A 33 -0.40 -3.19 -3.77
N ARG A 34 -0.86 -4.44 -3.52
CA ARG A 34 -0.37 -5.24 -2.39
C ARG A 34 1.00 -5.82 -2.68
N ASN A 35 1.30 -6.09 -3.95
CA ASN A 35 2.58 -6.60 -4.34
C ASN A 35 3.57 -5.43 -4.53
N PRO A 36 4.66 -5.34 -3.73
CA PRO A 36 5.63 -4.25 -3.87
C PRO A 36 6.35 -4.25 -5.22
N THR A 37 6.39 -5.37 -5.96
CA THR A 37 6.99 -5.41 -7.30
C THR A 37 6.05 -4.92 -8.40
N GLU A 38 4.76 -4.77 -8.12
CA GLU A 38 3.72 -4.41 -9.11
C GLU A 38 3.18 -2.98 -8.90
N GLN A 39 3.87 -2.14 -8.12
CA GLN A 39 3.37 -0.79 -7.81
C GLN A 39 3.20 0.09 -9.05
N ASP A 40 4.10 -0.01 -10.04
CA ASP A 40 3.97 0.71 -11.31
C ASP A 40 2.74 0.25 -12.10
N ALA A 41 2.50 -1.07 -12.15
CA ALA A 41 1.32 -1.63 -12.80
C ALA A 41 0.03 -1.19 -12.09
N ALA A 42 0.02 -1.19 -10.75
CA ALA A 42 -1.11 -0.71 -9.95
C ALA A 42 -1.39 0.78 -10.19
N ARG A 43 -0.33 1.60 -10.31
CA ARG A 43 -0.44 3.03 -10.62
C ARG A 43 -1.02 3.27 -12.00
N GLN A 44 -0.58 2.49 -12.98
CA GLN A 44 -1.08 2.57 -14.35
C GLN A 44 -2.55 2.17 -14.43
N ALA A 45 -2.95 1.08 -13.76
CA ALA A 45 -4.34 0.64 -13.68
C ALA A 45 -5.25 1.70 -13.04
N LEU A 46 -4.81 2.33 -11.95
CA LEU A 46 -5.55 3.43 -11.34
C LEU A 46 -5.66 4.63 -12.29
N SER A 47 -4.59 5.00 -12.98
CA SER A 47 -4.62 6.10 -13.95
C SER A 47 -5.61 5.84 -15.07
N THR A 48 -5.73 4.60 -15.55
CA THR A 48 -6.74 4.20 -16.55
C THR A 48 -8.16 4.27 -15.98
N LEU A 49 -8.36 3.85 -14.73
CA LEU A 49 -9.68 3.99 -14.08
C LEU A 49 -10.08 5.47 -13.95
N LEU A 50 -9.14 6.33 -13.57
CA LEU A 50 -9.40 7.76 -13.37
C LEU A 50 -9.56 8.51 -14.69
N SER A 51 -8.98 8.04 -15.81
CA SER A 51 -9.19 8.67 -17.12
C SER A 51 -10.62 8.52 -17.63
N ASP A 52 -11.34 7.50 -17.15
CA ASP A 52 -12.74 7.25 -17.49
C ASP A 52 -13.72 8.07 -16.61
N ILE A 53 -13.20 8.85 -15.67
CA ILE A 53 -13.99 9.65 -14.72
C ILE A 53 -13.64 11.13 -14.92
N GLU A 54 -14.64 11.97 -15.18
CA GLU A 54 -14.44 13.42 -15.18
C GLU A 54 -14.19 13.91 -13.75
N LEU A 55 -12.91 14.12 -13.44
CA LEU A 55 -12.45 14.63 -12.15
C LEU A 55 -12.02 16.08 -12.29
N ASN A 56 -12.43 16.93 -11.34
CA ASN A 56 -11.83 18.24 -11.22
C ASN A 56 -10.37 18.11 -10.69
N ALA A 57 -9.55 19.13 -10.96
CA ALA A 57 -8.12 19.11 -10.62
C ALA A 57 -7.86 18.91 -9.11
N THR A 58 -8.69 19.47 -8.25
CA THR A 58 -8.56 19.34 -6.80
C THR A 58 -8.82 17.90 -6.35
N THR A 59 -9.88 17.27 -6.85
CA THR A 59 -10.22 15.88 -6.54
C THR A 59 -9.16 14.92 -7.07
N ALA A 60 -8.64 15.16 -8.28
CA ALA A 60 -7.53 14.38 -8.83
C ALA A 60 -6.27 14.48 -7.94
N ALA A 61 -5.90 15.68 -7.48
CA ALA A 61 -4.76 15.88 -6.59
C ALA A 61 -4.93 15.18 -5.22
N VAL A 62 -6.15 15.21 -4.66
CA VAL A 62 -6.45 14.50 -3.41
C VAL A 62 -6.33 13.00 -3.57
N ILE A 63 -6.90 12.43 -4.65
CA ILE A 63 -6.78 10.99 -4.95
C ILE A 63 -5.31 10.62 -5.13
N ASP A 64 -4.53 11.47 -5.79
CA ASP A 64 -3.10 11.26 -6.00
C ASP A 64 -2.31 11.19 -4.69
N ALA A 65 -2.55 12.15 -3.80
CA ALA A 65 -1.92 12.19 -2.49
C ALA A 65 -2.27 10.95 -1.64
N LEU A 66 -3.55 10.57 -1.60
CA LEU A 66 -4.01 9.38 -0.87
C LEU A 66 -3.40 8.09 -1.43
N TRP A 67 -3.25 8.00 -2.75
CA TRP A 67 -2.63 6.85 -3.39
C TRP A 67 -1.14 6.73 -3.02
N ASN A 68 -0.41 7.83 -3.03
CA ASN A 68 1.01 7.84 -2.65
C ASN A 68 1.22 7.44 -1.18
N GLU A 69 0.36 7.90 -0.27
CA GLU A 69 0.39 7.50 1.14
C GLU A 69 0.09 5.99 1.31
N LEU A 70 -0.90 5.46 0.58
CA LEU A 70 -1.22 4.02 0.60
C LEU A 70 -0.01 3.17 0.18
N LEU A 71 0.67 3.53 -0.90
CA LEU A 71 1.84 2.80 -1.38
C LEU A 71 3.00 2.88 -0.39
N THR A 72 3.22 4.05 0.20
CA THR A 72 4.26 4.28 1.21
C THR A 72 4.01 3.41 2.46
N ALA A 73 2.78 3.38 2.95
CA ALA A 73 2.39 2.54 4.09
C ALA A 73 2.57 1.04 3.80
N ARG A 74 2.25 0.58 2.60
CA ARG A 74 2.42 -0.85 2.24
C ARG A 74 3.88 -1.27 2.10
N ARG A 75 4.72 -0.40 1.54
CA ARG A 75 6.16 -0.64 1.46
C ARG A 75 6.79 -0.71 2.84
N SER A 76 6.34 0.12 3.79
CA SER A 76 6.88 0.06 5.15
C SER A 76 6.54 -1.25 5.84
N THR A 77 5.32 -1.78 5.68
CA THR A 77 4.95 -3.11 6.21
C THR A 77 5.82 -4.22 5.63
N ALA A 78 5.94 -4.31 4.30
CA ALA A 78 6.76 -5.33 3.64
C ALA A 78 8.25 -5.20 4.01
N PHE A 79 8.73 -3.97 4.25
CA PHE A 79 10.09 -3.69 4.70
C PHE A 79 10.31 -4.14 6.16
N TRP A 80 9.35 -3.90 7.05
CA TRP A 80 9.42 -4.36 8.44
C TRP A 80 9.41 -5.89 8.55
N GLU A 81 8.63 -6.59 7.73
CA GLU A 81 8.65 -8.06 7.67
C GLU A 81 10.03 -8.57 7.25
N GLN A 82 10.65 -7.99 6.22
CA GLN A 82 11.99 -8.36 5.77
C GLN A 82 13.06 -8.14 6.83
N ILE A 83 12.99 -7.03 7.58
CA ILE A 83 13.92 -6.78 8.70
C ILE A 83 13.72 -7.80 9.79
N SER A 84 12.47 -8.11 10.15
CA SER A 84 12.17 -9.08 11.20
C SER A 84 12.67 -10.49 10.84
N ASP A 85 12.49 -10.90 9.59
CA ASP A 85 13.00 -12.18 9.08
C ASP A 85 14.54 -12.23 9.10
N ALA A 86 15.19 -11.15 8.67
CA ALA A 86 16.65 -11.05 8.71
C ALA A 86 17.19 -11.07 10.16
N GLU A 87 16.54 -10.37 11.09
CA GLU A 87 16.90 -10.37 12.51
C GLU A 87 16.77 -11.78 13.11
N LYS A 88 15.69 -12.49 12.78
CA LYS A 88 15.48 -13.87 13.21
C LYS A 88 16.57 -14.80 12.68
N GLU A 89 16.90 -14.71 11.39
CA GLU A 89 17.97 -15.52 10.80
C GLU A 89 19.33 -15.26 11.47
N MET A 90 19.65 -13.99 11.76
CA MET A 90 20.87 -13.63 12.47
C MET A 90 20.89 -14.20 13.90
N GLY A 91 19.76 -14.15 14.61
CA GLY A 91 19.61 -14.71 15.95
C GLY A 91 19.80 -16.24 15.99
N ASP A 92 19.23 -16.94 15.01
CA ASP A 92 19.36 -18.39 14.88
C ASP A 92 20.83 -18.79 14.63
N ARG A 93 21.52 -18.08 13.73
CA ARG A 93 22.94 -18.29 13.44
C ARG A 93 23.82 -18.04 14.68
N LEU A 94 23.60 -16.94 15.38
CA LEU A 94 24.33 -16.60 16.62
C LEU A 94 24.15 -17.69 17.69
N THR A 95 22.93 -18.20 17.84
CA THR A 95 22.62 -19.26 18.79
C THR A 95 23.34 -20.56 18.41
N GLN A 96 23.30 -20.94 17.13
CA GLN A 96 24.00 -22.12 16.63
C GLN A 96 25.52 -22.01 16.83
N ASP A 97 26.10 -20.85 16.54
CA ASP A 97 27.55 -20.63 16.71
C ASP A 97 27.95 -20.67 18.18
N ASN A 98 27.13 -20.11 19.08
CA ASN A 98 27.39 -20.18 20.52
C ASN A 98 27.37 -21.63 21.03
N ILE A 99 26.38 -22.42 20.62
CA ILE A 99 26.29 -23.84 20.97
C ILE A 99 27.51 -24.60 20.44
N ARG A 100 27.92 -24.36 19.19
CA ARG A 100 29.11 -24.99 18.59
C ARG A 100 30.38 -24.62 19.35
N LEU A 101 30.54 -23.37 19.74
CA LEU A 101 31.68 -22.91 20.54
C LEU A 101 31.71 -23.59 21.91
N GLN A 102 30.58 -23.69 22.60
CA GLN A 102 30.48 -24.40 23.88
C GLN A 102 30.84 -25.88 23.73
N GLN A 103 30.31 -26.56 22.70
CA GLN A 103 30.63 -27.96 22.43
C GLN A 103 32.11 -28.16 22.09
N ASN A 104 32.70 -27.25 21.33
CA ASN A 104 34.11 -27.29 20.97
C ASN A 104 35.00 -27.10 22.21
N TYR A 105 34.66 -26.14 23.06
CA TYR A 105 35.34 -25.92 24.33
C TYR A 105 35.27 -27.15 25.26
N LEU A 106 34.08 -27.75 25.40
CA LEU A 106 33.91 -28.96 26.21
C LEU A 106 34.74 -30.13 25.67
N ARG A 107 34.81 -30.30 24.34
CA ARG A 107 35.65 -31.32 23.72
C ARG A 107 37.13 -31.09 24.01
N LEU A 108 37.62 -29.86 23.81
CA LEU A 108 39.02 -29.50 24.07
C LEU A 108 39.42 -29.74 25.54
N MET A 109 38.51 -29.51 26.48
CA MET A 109 38.74 -29.77 27.91
C MET A 109 38.74 -31.26 28.27
N GLN A 110 38.09 -32.13 27.48
CA GLN A 110 38.09 -33.58 27.68
C GLN A 110 39.29 -34.28 27.04
N GLU A 111 39.90 -33.65 26.03
CA GLU A 111 41.09 -34.14 25.33
C GLU A 111 42.41 -33.80 26.07
N GLN A 112 42.36 -32.96 27.11
CA GLN A 112 43.45 -32.64 28.04
C GLN A 112 43.41 -33.53 29.29
#